data_AF-A0AB73FR28-F1
#
_entry.id   AF-A0AB73FR28-F1
#
_cell.length_a   1.000
_cell.length_b   1.000
_cell.length_c   1.000
_cell.angle_alpha   90.00
_cell.angle_beta   90.00
_cell.angle_gamma   90.00
#
_symmetry.space_group_name_H-M   'P 1'
#
loop_
_entity.id
_entity.type
_entity.pdbx_description
1 polymer ?
#
loop_
_entity_poly.entity_id
_entity_poly.type
_entity_poly.pdbx_seq_one_letter_code
_entity_poly.pdbx_strand_id
1 'polypeptide(L)' 'MRLQDYSPGTRVQIGDRVFHKTTTGTFWREEHDVPGDCVSRPSVSLENIERAVGNKHVVLLSTVRT' A
#
# COMPACT_ATOMS: atom_id res chain seq x y z
N MET A 1 -3.84 7.69 10.64
CA MET A 1 -4.38 6.31 10.66
C MET A 1 -3.22 5.35 10.44
N ARG A 2 -3.21 4.15 11.04
CA ARG A 2 -2.11 3.18 10.80
C ARG A 2 -2.43 2.32 9.58
N LEU A 3 -1.40 1.78 8.92
CA LEU A 3 -1.54 0.92 7.74
C LEU A 3 -2.35 -0.37 8.01
N GLN A 4 -2.38 -0.83 9.25
CA GLN A 4 -3.20 -1.99 9.63
C GLN A 4 -4.70 -1.69 9.72
N ASP A 5 -5.09 -0.43 9.91
CA ASP A 5 -6.47 -0.03 10.21
C ASP A 5 -7.30 0.23 8.93
N TYR A 6 -6.67 0.27 7.76
CA TYR A 6 -7.36 0.49 6.49
C TYR A 6 -8.14 -0.74 6.02
N SER A 7 -9.28 -0.49 5.39
CA SER A 7 -10.11 -1.53 4.79
C SER A 7 -9.45 -2.16 3.56
N PRO A 8 -9.71 -3.46 3.29
CA PRO A 8 -9.31 -4.10 2.04
C PRO A 8 -9.73 -3.29 0.81
N GLY A 9 -8.86 -3.26 -0.21
CA GLY A 9 -9.07 -2.45 -1.42
C GLY A 9 -8.61 -1.00 -1.30
N THR A 10 -8.26 -0.52 -0.10
CA THR A 10 -7.60 0.80 0.05
C THR A 10 -6.27 0.80 -0.68
N ARG A 11 -6.00 1.85 -1.47
CA ARG A 11 -4.71 2.06 -2.13
C ARG A 11 -3.95 3.17 -1.43
N VAL A 12 -2.65 2.98 -1.26
CA VAL A 12 -1.74 3.98 -0.70
C VAL A 12 -0.48 4.10 -1.54
N GLN A 13 0.11 5.29 -1.54
CA GLN A 13 1.40 5.55 -2.16
C GLN A 13 2.42 5.89 -1.07
N ILE A 14 3.61 5.27 -1.14
CA ILE A 14 4.75 5.57 -0.28
C ILE A 14 5.94 5.87 -1.18
N GLY A 15 6.35 7.14 -1.23
CA GLY A 15 7.34 7.59 -2.22
C GLY A 15 6.78 7.44 -3.64
N ASP A 16 7.43 6.63 -4.45
CA ASP A 16 7.09 6.28 -5.84
C ASP A 16 6.31 4.97 -5.96
N ARG A 17 6.14 4.23 -4.86
CA ARG A 17 5.55 2.88 -4.87
C ARG A 17 4.10 2.92 -4.43
N VAL A 18 3.24 2.17 -5.13
CA VAL A 18 1.82 2.03 -4.82
C VAL A 18 1.55 0.66 -4.21
N PHE A 19 0.74 0.63 -3.16
CA PHE A 19 0.34 -0.57 -2.46
C PHE A 19 -1.18 -0.60 -2.29
N HIS A 20 -1.80 -1.77 -2.46
CA HIS A 20 -3.20 -1.97 -2.15
C HIS A 20 -3.38 -2.93 -0.98
N LYS A 21 -4.34 -2.62 -0.11
CA LYS A 21 -4.66 -3.43 1.06
C LYS A 21 -5.30 -4.73 0.60
N THR A 22 -4.73 -5.87 0.99
CA THR A 22 -5.32 -7.17 0.68
C THR A 22 -6.46 -7.48 1.64
N THR A 23 -7.29 -8.47 1.30
CA THR A 23 -8.34 -8.97 2.20
C THR A 23 -7.76 -9.72 3.41
N THR A 24 -6.49 -10.10 3.36
CA THR A 24 -5.84 -10.94 4.37
C THR A 24 -5.10 -10.09 5.40
N GLY A 25 -5.75 -9.85 6.54
CA GLY A 25 -5.13 -9.31 7.74
C GLY A 25 -4.39 -7.99 7.51
N THR A 26 -3.10 -7.93 7.89
CA THR A 26 -2.30 -6.71 7.83
C THR A 26 -1.48 -6.55 6.55
N PHE A 27 -1.72 -7.39 5.53
CA PHE A 27 -0.92 -7.40 4.31
C PHE A 27 -1.35 -6.36 3.28
N TRP A 28 -0.35 -5.91 2.53
CA TRP A 28 -0.44 -4.98 1.43
C TRP A 28 0.29 -5.58 0.25
N ARG A 29 -0.25 -5.41 -0.95
CA ARG A 29 0.38 -5.88 -2.17
C ARG A 29 0.83 -4.70 -3.00
N GLU A 30 2.09 -4.73 -3.39
CA GLU A 30 2.71 -3.73 -4.24
C GLU A 30 2.16 -3.84 -5.67
N GLU A 31 1.78 -2.70 -6.24
CA GLU A 31 1.45 -2.60 -7.66
C GLU A 31 2.74 -2.39 -8.45
N HIS A 32 2.90 -3.16 -9.52
CA HIS A 32 4.07 -3.11 -10.39
C HIS A 32 3.61 -3.28 -11.84
N ASP A 33 4.26 -2.57 -12.77
CA ASP A 33 3.91 -2.62 -14.20
C ASP A 33 4.24 -3.97 -14.83
N VAL A 34 5.23 -4.68 -14.26
CA VAL A 34 5.61 -6.03 -14.68
C VAL A 34 4.73 -7.06 -13.98
N PRO A 35 3.90 -7.82 -14.72
CA PRO A 35 3.06 -8.87 -14.13
C PRO A 35 3.95 -9.94 -13.47
N GLY A 36 3.76 -10.15 -12.17
CA GLY A 36 4.51 -11.14 -11.39
C GLY A 36 5.44 -10.54 -10.34
N ASP A 37 5.79 -9.26 -10.44
CA ASP A 37 6.65 -8.57 -9.46
C ASP A 37 5.85 -7.89 -8.31
N CYS A 38 4.57 -8.25 -8.18
CA CYS A 38 3.71 -7.75 -7.12
C CYS A 38 3.99 -8.47 -5.80
N VAL A 39 4.88 -7.91 -4.98
CA VAL A 39 5.25 -8.46 -3.68
C VAL A 39 4.22 -8.13 -2.61
N SER A 40 3.82 -9.13 -1.81
CA SER A 40 2.99 -8.93 -0.62
C SER A 40 3.87 -8.65 0.60
N ARG A 41 3.53 -7.61 1.35
CA ARG A 41 4.29 -7.14 2.53
C ARG A 41 3.35 -6.83 3.68
N PRO A 42 3.72 -7.15 4.94
CA PRO A 42 2.91 -6.77 6.10
C PRO A 42 2.99 -5.26 6.37
N SER A 43 2.00 -4.70 7.07
CA SER A 43 1.93 -3.27 7.39
C SER A 43 3.22 -2.73 8.04
N VAL A 44 3.85 -3.49 8.93
CA VAL A 44 5.12 -3.12 9.59
C VAL A 44 6.28 -2.96 8.60
N SER A 45 6.27 -3.71 7.49
CA SER A 45 7.29 -3.56 6.46
C SER A 45 7.09 -2.25 5.69
N LEU A 46 5.84 -1.84 5.44
CA LEU A 46 5.55 -0.56 4.82
C LEU A 46 5.91 0.60 5.74
N GLU A 47 5.68 0.49 7.06
CA GLU A 47 6.12 1.49 8.03
C GLU A 47 7.65 1.69 8.03
N ASN A 48 8.42 0.63 7.79
CA ASN A 48 9.87 0.74 7.59
C ASN A 48 10.22 1.44 6.27
N ILE A 49 9.46 1.21 5.19
CA ILE A 49 9.63 1.93 3.92
C ILE A 49 9.34 3.43 4.12
N GLU A 50 8.27 3.78 4.85
CA GLU A 50 7.97 5.19 5.18
C GLU A 50 9.15 5.86 5.90
N ARG A 51 9.75 5.17 6.88
CA ARG A 51 10.91 5.68 7.61
C ARG A 51 12.14 5.83 6.71
N ALA A 52 12.38 4.88 5.81
CA ALA A 52 13.51 4.92 4.89
C ALA A 52 13.37 6.02 3.84
N VAL A 53 12.16 6.25 3.33
CA VAL A 53 11.86 7.32 2.36
C VAL A 53 11.73 8.69 3.03
N GLY A 54 11.45 8.72 4.33
CA GLY A 54 11.20 9.96 5.09
C GLY A 54 9.81 10.55 4.88
N ASN A 55 8.90 9.81 4.21
CA ASN A 55 7.55 10.26 3.88
C ASN A 55 6.49 9.29 4.39
N LYS A 56 5.36 9.83 4.85
CA LYS A 56 4.18 9.05 5.19
C LYS A 56 3.39 8.65 3.95
N HIS A 57 2.68 7.53 4.06
CA HIS A 57 1.79 7.08 3.00
C HIS A 57 0.69 8.11 2.70
N VAL A 58 0.33 8.24 1.42
CA VAL A 58 -0.84 9.01 0.95
C VAL A 58 -1.90 8.05 0.47
N VAL A 59 -3.15 8.23 0.91
CA VAL A 59 -4.28 7.39 0.45
C VAL A 59 -4.69 7.84 -0.94
N LEU A 60 -4.71 6.89 -1.88
CA LEU A 60 -5.20 7.11 -3.23
C LEU A 60 -6.70 6.81 -3.25
N LEU A 61 -7.52 7.83 -3.50
CA LEU A 61 -8.96 7.64 -3.70
C LEU A 61 -9.16 6.79 -4.95
N SER A 62 -9.93 5.69 -4.84
CA SER A 62 -10.39 4.97 -6.02
C SER A 62 -11.25 5.91 -6.85
N THR A 63 -10.72 6.37 -7.98
CA THR A 63 -11.49 7.12 -8.97
C THR A 63 -12.51 6.16 -9.57
N VAL A 64 -13.70 6.11 -8.99
CA VAL A 64 -14.87 5.52 -9.66
C VAL A 64 -15.19 6.46 -10.82
N ARG A 65 -14.79 6.09 -12.04
CA ARG A 65 -15.35 6.70 -13.25
C ARG A 65 -16.78 6.17 -13.38
N THR A 66 -17.75 7.01 -13.03
CA THR A 66 -19.16 6.90 -13.46
C THR A 66 -19.28 7.13 -14.96
#